data_AF-A0A9P7DIS7-F1
#
_entry.id   AF-A0A9P7DIS7-F1
#
_cell.length_a   1.000
_cell.length_b   1.000
_cell.length_c   1.000
_cell.angle_alpha   90.00
_cell.angle_beta   90.00
_cell.angle_gamma   90.00
#
_symmetry.space_group_name_H-M   'P 1'
#
loop_
_entity.id
_entity.type
_entity.pdbx_description
1 polymer ?
#
loop_
_entity_poly.entity_id
_entity_poly.type
_entity_poly.pdbx_seq_one_letter_code
_entity_poly.pdbx_strand_id
1 'polypeptide(L)'
;HILFDQDLRDKHNVCGLCLSIGLCEIRLARGAGGSEVVDISRSRCPNLFKIKLKNARKSTKHSPCTNTPLHCPYCDSDAAPVWKYSLSRHIDILHPSANKTRFEELWRIDNEESTQISTKFKMKARKRKQMTATSMLRISEEHSSRVALRQ
;
A
#
# COMPACT_ATOMS: atom_id res chain seq x y z
N HIS A 1 -9.71 5.89 0.43
CA HIS A 1 -9.12 4.63 -0.10
C HIS A 1 -8.97 4.81 -1.59
N ILE A 2 -7.87 4.34 -2.20
CA ILE A 2 -7.51 4.67 -3.61
C ILE A 2 -8.65 4.45 -4.62
N LEU A 3 -9.45 3.39 -4.47
CA LEU A 3 -10.60 3.10 -5.36
C LEU A 3 -11.75 4.11 -5.30
N PHE A 4 -11.85 4.88 -4.21
CA PHE A 4 -12.95 5.83 -3.98
C PHE A 4 -12.45 7.28 -3.90
N ASP A 5 -11.17 7.47 -4.17
CA ASP A 5 -10.54 8.79 -4.17
C ASP A 5 -10.63 9.37 -5.59
N GLN A 6 -11.37 10.47 -5.74
CA GLN A 6 -11.63 11.05 -7.06
C GLN A 6 -10.36 11.65 -7.66
N ASP A 7 -9.45 12.18 -6.84
CA ASP A 7 -8.22 12.83 -7.30
C ASP A 7 -7.20 11.83 -7.86
N LEU A 8 -7.35 10.55 -7.48
CA LEU A 8 -6.45 9.46 -7.87
C LEU A 8 -6.99 8.61 -9.02
N ARG A 9 -8.24 8.81 -9.44
CA ARG A 9 -8.95 7.94 -10.41
C ARG A 9 -8.19 7.78 -11.73
N ASP A 10 -7.65 8.86 -12.27
CA ASP A 10 -7.00 8.87 -13.59
C ASP A 10 -5.47 8.84 -13.49
N LYS A 11 -4.94 8.70 -12.27
CA LYS A 11 -3.50 8.70 -12.01
C LYS A 11 -2.95 7.28 -12.15
N HIS A 12 -1.79 7.18 -12.77
CA HIS A 12 -1.01 5.94 -12.82
C HIS A 12 0.15 6.04 -11.82
N ASN A 13 0.75 4.89 -11.48
CA ASN A 13 1.88 4.81 -10.54
C ASN A 13 1.60 5.47 -9.17
N VAL A 14 0.35 5.34 -8.69
CA VAL A 14 -0.04 5.77 -7.34
C VAL A 14 0.42 4.72 -6.34
N CYS A 15 1.14 5.12 -5.30
CA CYS A 15 1.57 4.20 -4.27
C CYS A 15 0.38 3.71 -3.42
N GLY A 16 0.19 2.39 -3.33
CA GLY A 16 -0.84 1.78 -2.48
C GLY A 16 -0.66 1.95 -0.97
N LEU A 17 0.50 2.43 -0.49
CA LEU A 17 0.78 2.64 0.94
C LEU A 17 0.66 4.11 1.37
N CYS A 18 1.16 5.03 0.55
CA CYS A 18 1.21 6.46 0.89
C CYS A 18 0.49 7.37 -0.10
N LEU A 19 -0.09 6.81 -1.17
CA LEU A 19 -0.83 7.53 -2.22
C LEU A 19 -0.03 8.58 -3.00
N SER A 20 1.29 8.67 -2.77
CA SER A 20 2.18 9.51 -3.59
C SER A 20 2.24 9.02 -5.03
N ILE A 21 2.41 9.96 -5.96
CA ILE A 21 2.49 9.71 -7.40
C ILE A 21 3.94 9.90 -7.85
N GLY A 22 4.52 8.92 -8.53
CA GLY A 22 5.80 9.03 -9.25
C GLY A 22 7.09 9.01 -8.40
N LEU A 23 7.08 9.54 -7.17
CA LEU A 23 8.30 9.59 -6.33
C LEU A 23 8.42 8.42 -5.33
N CYS A 24 7.33 7.73 -5.05
CA CYS A 24 7.34 6.61 -4.14
C CYS A 24 7.61 5.31 -4.90
N GLU A 25 8.75 4.71 -4.60
CA GLU A 25 9.22 3.49 -5.27
C GLU A 25 9.15 2.30 -4.32
N ILE A 26 8.46 1.24 -4.74
CA ILE A 26 8.48 -0.06 -4.08
C ILE A 26 9.29 -0.99 -4.97
N ARG A 27 10.17 -1.79 -4.39
CA ARG A 27 10.92 -2.83 -5.10
C ARG A 27 10.57 -4.20 -4.56
N LEU A 28 10.57 -5.20 -5.45
CA LEU A 28 10.33 -6.59 -5.11
C LEU A 28 11.64 -7.37 -5.20
N ALA A 29 11.79 -8.36 -4.35
CA ALA A 29 12.90 -9.30 -4.36
C ALA A 29 12.37 -10.74 -4.23
N ARG A 30 13.23 -11.70 -4.59
CA ARG A 30 12.99 -13.10 -4.28
C ARG A 30 13.37 -13.40 -2.83
N GLY A 31 12.39 -13.77 -2.04
CA GLY A 31 12.55 -14.28 -0.69
C GLY A 31 12.80 -15.80 -0.67
N ALA A 32 12.78 -16.35 0.55
CA ALA A 32 12.97 -17.78 0.76
C ALA A 32 11.95 -18.62 -0.04
N GLY A 33 12.43 -19.72 -0.62
CA GLY A 33 11.61 -20.63 -1.43
C GLY A 33 11.05 -20.02 -2.72
N GLY A 34 11.66 -18.95 -3.24
CA GLY A 34 11.22 -18.28 -4.47
C GLY A 34 9.97 -17.39 -4.32
N SER A 35 9.53 -17.16 -3.08
CA SER A 35 8.40 -16.27 -2.82
C SER A 35 8.75 -14.82 -3.13
N GLU A 36 7.81 -14.05 -3.65
CA GLU A 36 8.00 -12.62 -3.88
C GLU A 36 7.77 -11.85 -2.58
N VAL A 37 8.72 -10.96 -2.25
CA VAL A 37 8.69 -10.13 -1.04
C VAL A 37 9.02 -8.69 -1.38
N VAL A 38 8.57 -7.75 -0.54
CA VAL A 38 8.98 -6.35 -0.65
C VAL A 38 10.44 -6.23 -0.20
N ASP A 39 11.29 -5.69 -1.08
CA ASP A 39 12.67 -5.36 -0.76
C ASP A 39 12.69 -4.04 0.01
N ILE A 40 12.77 -4.13 1.33
CA ILE A 40 12.75 -2.96 2.20
C ILE A 40 13.97 -2.07 1.97
N SER A 41 15.13 -2.66 1.65
CA SER A 41 16.38 -1.91 1.48
C SER A 41 16.38 -1.06 0.22
N ARG A 42 15.72 -1.53 -0.84
CA ARG A 42 15.62 -0.83 -2.13
C ARG A 42 14.33 -0.01 -2.30
N SER A 43 13.39 -0.09 -1.36
CA SER A 43 12.12 0.65 -1.42
C SER A 43 12.21 2.00 -0.70
N ARG A 44 11.49 3.01 -1.21
CA ARG A 44 11.49 4.39 -0.73
C ARG A 44 10.06 4.89 -0.48
N CYS A 45 9.33 4.21 0.40
CA CYS A 45 8.00 4.66 0.84
C CYS A 45 8.05 5.13 2.30
N PRO A 46 7.50 6.30 2.65
CA PRO A 46 7.45 6.76 4.05
C PRO A 46 6.58 5.84 4.93
N ASN A 47 5.60 5.14 4.33
CA ASN A 47 4.72 4.20 5.00
C ASN A 47 5.15 2.73 4.77
N LEU A 48 6.43 2.49 4.48
CA LEU A 48 6.94 1.16 4.21
C LEU A 48 6.91 0.30 5.48
N PHE A 49 6.41 -0.93 5.35
CA PHE A 49 6.47 -1.93 6.40
C PHE A 49 6.61 -3.34 5.81
N LYS A 50 6.91 -4.34 6.65
CA LYS A 50 6.99 -5.74 6.24
C LYS A 50 5.60 -6.27 5.88
N ILE A 51 5.31 -6.34 4.57
CA ILE A 51 4.06 -6.89 4.04
C ILE A 51 4.28 -8.33 3.58
N LYS A 52 3.45 -9.26 4.05
CA LYS A 52 3.39 -10.62 3.49
C LYS A 52 2.50 -10.62 2.24
N LEU A 53 3.11 -10.47 1.06
CA LEU A 53 2.38 -10.35 -0.21
C LEU A 53 1.40 -11.50 -0.47
N LYS A 54 1.76 -12.74 -0.10
CA LYS A 54 0.87 -13.91 -0.19
C LYS A 54 -0.47 -13.71 0.55
N ASN A 55 -0.44 -13.04 1.70
CA ASN A 55 -1.65 -12.76 2.48
C ASN A 55 -2.38 -11.53 1.94
N ALA A 56 -1.63 -10.50 1.55
CA ALA A 56 -2.21 -9.27 1.00
C ALA A 56 -2.90 -9.48 -0.35
N ARG A 57 -2.54 -10.52 -1.12
CA ARG A 57 -3.25 -10.92 -2.35
C ARG A 57 -4.62 -11.57 -2.11
N LYS A 58 -4.97 -11.91 -0.86
CA LYS A 58 -6.22 -12.58 -0.51
C LYS A 58 -7.17 -11.60 0.16
N SER A 59 -8.33 -11.41 -0.46
CA SER A 59 -9.43 -10.67 0.17
C SER A 59 -9.98 -11.47 1.34
N THR A 60 -10.21 -10.81 2.47
CA THR A 60 -10.87 -11.37 3.65
C THR A 60 -11.84 -10.33 4.23
N LYS A 61 -12.83 -10.79 5.00
CA LYS A 61 -13.77 -9.89 5.70
C LYS A 61 -13.08 -8.78 6.51
N HIS A 62 -11.94 -9.08 7.12
CA HIS A 62 -11.20 -8.12 7.93
C HIS A 62 -10.23 -7.26 7.12
N SER A 63 -9.69 -7.80 6.03
CA SER A 63 -8.75 -7.14 5.12
C SER A 63 -9.18 -7.39 3.67
N PRO A 64 -10.15 -6.64 3.13
CA PRO A 64 -10.69 -6.90 1.80
C PRO A 64 -9.80 -6.38 0.68
N CYS A 65 -8.93 -5.42 0.95
CA CYS A 65 -8.06 -4.80 -0.04
C CYS A 65 -6.95 -5.77 -0.49
N THR A 66 -6.94 -6.09 -1.79
CA THR A 66 -5.90 -6.91 -2.44
C THR A 66 -4.85 -6.08 -3.19
N ASN A 67 -4.84 -4.76 -2.99
CA ASN A 67 -3.89 -3.87 -3.64
C ASN A 67 -2.47 -4.22 -3.23
N THR A 68 -1.72 -4.82 -4.14
CA THR A 68 -0.33 -5.24 -3.92
C THR A 68 0.53 -4.81 -5.10
N PRO A 69 1.84 -4.58 -4.89
CA PRO A 69 2.79 -4.39 -5.99
C PRO A 69 2.92 -5.70 -6.79
N LEU A 70 2.91 -5.59 -8.12
CA LEU A 70 3.00 -6.68 -9.08
C LEU A 70 3.92 -6.27 -10.23
N HIS A 71 4.63 -7.23 -10.83
CA HIS A 71 5.32 -6.97 -12.09
C HIS A 71 4.31 -6.84 -13.23
N CYS A 72 4.47 -5.79 -14.05
CA CYS A 72 3.72 -5.68 -15.30
C CYS A 72 4.27 -6.71 -16.29
N PRO A 73 3.41 -7.53 -16.93
CA PRO A 73 3.84 -8.57 -17.86
C PRO A 73 4.45 -8.04 -19.18
N TYR A 74 4.32 -6.74 -19.43
CA TYR A 74 4.87 -6.07 -20.61
C TYR A 74 6.10 -5.21 -20.32
N CYS A 75 6.39 -4.95 -19.05
CA CYS A 75 7.62 -4.25 -18.67
C CYS A 75 8.79 -5.22 -18.61
N ASP A 76 10.00 -4.66 -18.71
CA ASP A 76 11.22 -5.39 -18.42
C ASP A 76 11.24 -5.90 -16.98
N SER A 77 11.97 -6.99 -16.75
CA SER A 77 12.03 -7.65 -15.44
C SER A 77 12.58 -6.77 -14.30
N ASP A 78 13.39 -5.75 -14.62
CA ASP A 78 13.92 -4.79 -13.62
C ASP A 78 13.04 -3.55 -13.43
N ALA A 79 11.95 -3.43 -14.20
CA ALA A 79 11.03 -2.32 -14.05
C ALA A 79 10.39 -2.32 -12.65
N ALA A 80 10.12 -1.10 -12.16
CA ALA A 80 9.45 -0.94 -10.88
C ALA A 80 8.06 -1.61 -10.91
N PRO A 81 7.68 -2.36 -9.87
CA PRO A 81 6.37 -2.98 -9.77
C PRO A 81 5.26 -1.95 -9.75
N VAL A 82 4.12 -2.33 -10.31
CA VAL A 82 2.91 -1.53 -10.39
C VAL A 82 1.90 -2.05 -9.37
N TRP A 83 1.20 -1.15 -8.69
CA TRP A 83 0.12 -1.54 -7.79
C TRP A 83 -1.06 -2.11 -8.57
N LYS A 84 -1.62 -3.23 -8.08
CA LYS A 84 -2.75 -3.98 -8.68
C LYS A 84 -3.81 -3.06 -9.30
N TYR A 85 -4.34 -2.11 -8.53
CA TYR A 85 -5.44 -1.26 -8.99
C TYR A 85 -5.03 -0.23 -10.04
N SER A 86 -3.73 0.06 -10.19
CA SER A 86 -3.20 0.95 -11.23
C SER A 86 -2.69 0.20 -12.46
N LEU A 87 -2.61 -1.14 -12.43
CA LEU A 87 -1.98 -1.93 -13.48
C LEU A 87 -2.68 -1.81 -14.84
N SER A 88 -4.02 -1.85 -14.87
CA SER A 88 -4.80 -1.66 -16.11
C SER A 88 -4.48 -0.31 -16.77
N ARG A 89 -4.47 0.76 -15.99
CA ARG A 89 -4.18 2.12 -16.47
C ARG A 89 -2.71 2.27 -16.89
N HIS A 90 -1.80 1.65 -16.16
CA HIS A 90 -0.39 1.60 -16.53
C HIS A 90 -0.21 0.96 -17.91
N ILE A 91 -0.88 -0.15 -18.20
CA ILE A 91 -0.83 -0.81 -19.51
C ILE A 91 -1.41 0.10 -20.60
N ASP A 92 -2.54 0.77 -20.35
CA ASP A 92 -3.13 1.71 -21.31
C ASP A 92 -2.18 2.86 -21.70
N ILE A 93 -1.37 3.35 -20.76
CA ILE A 93 -0.48 4.49 -20.97
C ILE A 93 0.88 4.07 -21.56
N LEU A 94 1.52 3.05 -20.97
CA LEU A 94 2.90 2.68 -21.31
C LEU A 94 2.99 1.55 -22.33
N HIS A 95 1.90 0.81 -22.52
CA HIS A 95 1.82 -0.31 -23.47
C HIS A 95 0.53 -0.20 -24.33
N PRO A 96 0.29 0.93 -25.03
CA PRO A 96 -0.99 1.20 -25.68
C PRO A 96 -1.36 0.19 -26.78
N SER A 97 -0.37 -0.47 -27.38
CA SER A 97 -0.58 -1.51 -28.40
C SER A 97 -0.74 -2.92 -27.82
N ALA A 98 -0.62 -3.09 -26.50
CA ALA A 98 -0.67 -4.39 -25.85
C ALA A 98 -2.10 -4.83 -25.53
N ASN A 99 -2.37 -6.12 -25.69
CA ASN A 99 -3.68 -6.68 -25.37
C ASN A 99 -3.85 -6.94 -23.86
N LYS A 100 -4.29 -5.92 -23.12
CA LYS A 100 -4.50 -6.03 -21.67
C LYS A 100 -5.49 -7.12 -21.25
N THR A 101 -6.51 -7.48 -22.03
CA THR A 101 -7.52 -8.46 -21.57
C THR A 101 -6.92 -9.83 -21.25
N ARG A 102 -5.77 -10.17 -21.85
CA ARG A 102 -5.01 -11.39 -21.54
C ARG A 102 -4.59 -11.51 -20.07
N PHE A 103 -4.44 -10.39 -19.37
CA PHE A 103 -3.94 -10.34 -18.00
C PHE A 103 -4.96 -9.74 -17.01
N GLU A 104 -6.23 -9.70 -17.38
CA GLU A 104 -7.29 -9.07 -16.59
C GLU A 104 -7.36 -9.57 -15.15
N GLU A 105 -7.11 -10.86 -14.94
CA GLU A 105 -7.00 -11.51 -13.62
C GLU A 105 -6.03 -10.78 -12.67
N LEU A 106 -4.98 -10.13 -13.20
CA LEU A 106 -3.96 -9.46 -12.38
C LEU A 106 -4.49 -8.20 -11.71
N TRP A 107 -5.44 -7.48 -12.32
CA TRP A 107 -6.00 -6.23 -11.77
C TRP A 107 -7.48 -6.29 -11.47
N ARG A 108 -8.19 -7.37 -11.83
CA ARG A 108 -9.60 -7.48 -11.53
C ARG A 108 -9.85 -7.36 -10.03
N ILE A 109 -10.85 -6.55 -9.70
CA ILE A 109 -11.33 -6.33 -8.35
C ILE A 109 -12.66 -7.05 -8.26
N ASP A 110 -12.76 -8.03 -7.36
CA ASP A 110 -14.01 -8.78 -7.22
C ASP A 110 -15.10 -7.88 -6.62
N ASN A 111 -16.36 -8.13 -6.99
CA ASN A 111 -17.50 -7.35 -6.50
C ASN A 111 -17.59 -7.39 -4.96
N GLU A 112 -17.26 -8.52 -4.36
CA GLU A 112 -17.23 -8.69 -2.91
C GLU A 112 -16.12 -7.82 -2.28
N GLU A 113 -14.90 -7.85 -2.84
CA GLU A 113 -13.79 -6.98 -2.42
C GLU A 113 -14.21 -5.50 -2.49
N SER A 114 -14.73 -5.06 -3.64
CA SER A 114 -15.17 -3.67 -3.82
C SER A 114 -16.25 -3.25 -2.81
N THR A 115 -17.23 -4.12 -2.58
CA THR A 115 -18.33 -3.88 -1.61
C THR A 115 -17.80 -3.77 -0.18
N GLN A 116 -16.91 -4.67 0.23
CA GLN A 116 -16.33 -4.66 1.57
C GLN A 116 -15.42 -3.45 1.80
N ILE A 117 -14.61 -3.06 0.82
CA ILE A 117 -13.80 -1.84 0.89
C ILE A 117 -14.72 -0.61 0.97
N SER A 118 -15.77 -0.52 0.14
CA SER A 118 -16.73 0.59 0.14
C SER A 118 -17.41 0.75 1.49
N THR A 119 -17.84 -0.37 2.07
CA THR A 119 -18.47 -0.40 3.39
C THR A 119 -17.51 0.14 4.46
N LYS A 120 -16.28 -0.37 4.50
CA LYS A 120 -15.25 0.10 5.46
C LYS A 120 -14.88 1.57 5.26
N PHE A 121 -14.86 2.06 4.01
CA PHE A 121 -14.56 3.44 3.69
C PHE A 121 -15.64 4.41 4.18
N LYS A 122 -16.92 4.02 4.07
CA LYS A 122 -18.07 4.83 4.54
C LYS A 122 -18.24 4.80 6.06
N MET A 123 -17.73 3.78 6.74
CA MET A 123 -17.80 3.70 8.20
C MET A 123 -16.96 4.82 8.83
N LYS A 124 -17.56 5.57 9.77
CA LYS A 124 -16.84 6.58 10.55
C LYS A 124 -15.64 5.95 11.26
N ALA A 125 -14.49 6.63 11.20
CA ALA A 125 -13.30 6.20 11.93
C ALA A 125 -13.66 6.02 13.41
N ARG A 126 -13.36 4.84 13.96
CA ARG A 126 -13.57 4.59 15.39
C ARG A 126 -12.71 5.56 16.18
N LYS A 127 -13.32 6.29 17.13
CA LYS A 127 -12.56 7.10 18.10
C LYS A 127 -11.56 6.17 18.78
N ARG A 128 -10.27 6.51 18.68
CA ARG A 128 -9.20 5.79 19.37
C ARG A 128 -9.54 5.84 20.85
N LYS A 129 -9.76 4.68 21.49
CA LYS A 129 -9.99 4.62 22.94
C LYS A 129 -8.72 5.18 23.58
N GLN A 130 -8.80 6.35 24.20
CA GLN A 130 -7.68 6.89 24.97
C GLN A 130 -7.33 5.82 26.02
N MET A 131 -6.06 5.38 26.05
CA MET A 131 -5.57 4.63 27.18
C MET A 131 -5.73 5.53 28.40
N THR A 132 -6.46 5.07 29.40
CA THR A 132 -6.57 5.76 30.69
C THR A 132 -5.17 5.92 31.27
N ALA A 133 -4.93 7.09 31.88
CA ALA A 133 -3.63 7.58 32.37
C ALA A 133 -2.89 6.63 33.33
N THR A 134 -3.52 5.55 33.78
CA THR A 134 -2.97 4.52 34.67
C THR A 134 -1.78 3.73 34.09
N SER A 135 -1.48 3.87 32.80
CA SER A 135 -0.36 3.19 32.12
C SER A 135 0.74 4.15 31.64
N MET A 136 0.63 5.45 31.92
CA MET A 136 1.77 6.37 31.75
C MET A 136 2.74 6.15 32.90
N LEU A 137 3.88 5.51 32.61
CA LEU A 137 5.04 5.54 33.51
C LEU A 137 5.34 7.00 33.84
N ARG A 138 5.29 7.36 35.13
CA ARG A 138 5.74 8.65 35.63
C ARG A 138 7.24 8.76 35.36
N ILE A 139 7.62 9.46 34.30
CA ILE A 139 8.99 9.92 34.11
C ILE A 139 9.21 10.95 35.21
N SER A 140 10.14 10.71 36.13
CA SER A 140 10.55 11.69 37.13
C SER A 140 11.14 12.93 36.44
N GLU A 141 10.91 14.12 37.02
CA GLU A 141 11.41 15.39 36.47
C GLU A 141 12.94 15.40 36.27
N GLU A 142 13.69 14.59 37.01
CA GLU A 142 15.14 14.43 36.91
C GLU A 142 15.64 13.79 35.60
N HIS A 143 14.75 13.23 34.77
CA HIS A 143 15.12 12.64 33.48
C HIS A 143 14.53 13.37 32.27
N SER A 144 13.98 14.58 32.47
CA SER A 144 13.48 15.42 31.38
C SER A 144 14.61 16.26 30.78
N SER A 145 14.96 16.01 29.51
CA SER A 145 15.94 16.76 28.73
C SER A 145 15.57 18.24 28.46
N ARG A 146 14.44 18.72 29.01
CA ARG A 146 13.93 20.08 28.82
C ARG A 146 14.64 21.15 29.65
N VAL A 147 15.50 20.77 30.59
CA VAL A 147 16.22 21.74 31.46
C VAL A 147 17.49 22.30 30.82
N ALA A 148 17.97 21.74 29.70
CA ALA A 148 19.27 22.10 29.11
C ALA A 148 19.29 23.38 28.23
N LEU A 149 18.20 24.17 28.15
CA LEU A 149 18.11 25.34 27.25
C LEU A 149 17.68 26.64 27.95
N ARG A 150 18.06 26.84 29.21
CA ARG A 150 18.01 28.17 29.83
C ARG A 150 19.37 28.52 30.42
N GLN A 151 20.22 29.13 29.60
CA GLN A 151 21.22 30.12 30.01
C GLN A 151 21.17 31.27 29.00
#